data_AF-A0A7S2ADQ1-F1
#
_entry.id   AF-A0A7S2ADQ1-F1
#
_cell.length_a   1.000
_cell.length_b   1.000
_cell.length_c   1.000
_cell.angle_alpha   90.00
_cell.angle_beta   90.00
_cell.angle_gamma   90.00
#
_symmetry.space_group_name_H-M   'P 1'
#
loop_
_entity.id
_entity.type
_entity.pdbx_description
1 polymer ?
#
loop_
_entity_poly.entity_id
_entity_poly.type
_entity_poly.pdbx_seq_one_letter_code
_entity_poly.pdbx_strand_id
1 'polypeptide(L)'
;DGRCQLAVMGSDSRTRWGPLWILGMPFFRKYYTIFRLGRNHAERELLISPASSNCTPAEPGSSFLREKGYRRDEDEEGQREELRDINASHVLVPRIAHRAMTHQWLDHL
;
A
#
# COMPACT_ATOMS: atom_id res chain seq x y z
N ASP A 1 -21.88 21.75 11.01
CA ASP A 1 -22.16 20.80 9.91
C ASP A 1 -21.59 19.41 10.18
N GLY A 2 -22.38 18.52 10.79
CA GLY A 2 -21.99 17.14 11.12
C GLY A 2 -22.13 16.15 9.96
N ARG A 3 -21.73 16.52 8.74
CA ARG A 3 -21.84 15.65 7.56
C ARG A 3 -20.59 14.80 7.41
N CYS A 4 -20.73 13.48 7.53
CA CYS A 4 -19.67 12.52 7.24
C CYS A 4 -19.61 12.23 5.74
N GLN A 5 -18.40 12.21 5.17
CA GLN A 5 -18.16 11.87 3.76
C GLN A 5 -17.16 10.72 3.67
N LEU A 6 -17.42 9.80 2.74
CA LEU A 6 -16.50 8.70 2.45
C LEU A 6 -15.29 9.24 1.68
N ALA A 7 -14.09 9.04 2.22
CA ALA A 7 -12.84 9.43 1.57
C ALA A 7 -12.24 8.29 0.73
N VAL A 8 -13.07 7.73 -0.16
CA VAL A 8 -12.68 6.68 -1.12
C VAL A 8 -13.16 7.10 -2.50
N MET A 9 -12.31 6.88 -3.50
CA MET A 9 -12.60 7.18 -4.90
C MET A 9 -12.34 5.91 -5.73
N GLY A 10 -13.27 5.57 -6.61
CA GLY A 10 -13.08 4.50 -7.58
C GLY A 10 -12.14 4.94 -8.70
N SER A 11 -11.28 4.02 -9.14
CA SER A 11 -10.42 4.19 -10.32
C SER A 11 -10.47 2.91 -11.15
N ASP A 12 -10.48 3.07 -12.47
CA ASP A 12 -10.43 2.00 -13.47
C ASP A 12 -9.00 1.73 -13.98
N SER A 13 -8.00 2.40 -13.38
CA SER A 13 -6.60 2.24 -13.75
C SER A 13 -6.10 0.81 -13.51
N ARG A 14 -5.48 0.22 -14.53
CA ARG A 14 -4.91 -1.13 -14.48
C ARG A 14 -3.39 -1.06 -14.60
N THR A 15 -2.70 -2.01 -13.96
CA THR A 15 -1.27 -2.23 -14.14
C THR A 15 -1.02 -3.63 -14.67
N ARG A 16 0.15 -3.89 -15.24
CA ARG A 16 0.54 -5.24 -15.65
C ARG A 16 0.66 -6.23 -14.48
N TRP A 17 0.72 -5.73 -13.24
CA TRP A 17 0.80 -6.51 -12.01
C TRP A 17 -0.53 -6.67 -11.28
N GLY A 18 -1.63 -6.23 -11.91
CA GLY A 18 -2.97 -6.32 -11.36
C GLY A 18 -3.57 -4.97 -10.92
N PRO A 19 -4.60 -5.00 -10.05
CA PRO A 19 -5.34 -3.81 -9.65
C PRO A 19 -4.50 -2.75 -8.94
N LEU A 20 -4.67 -1.48 -9.29
CA LEU A 20 -3.97 -0.36 -8.66
C LEU A 20 -4.76 0.21 -7.48
N TRP A 21 -4.09 0.39 -6.35
CA TRP A 21 -4.61 1.13 -5.21
C TRP A 21 -3.74 2.34 -4.90
N ILE A 22 -4.37 3.52 -4.79
CA ILE A 22 -3.69 4.77 -4.45
C ILE A 22 -4.05 5.15 -3.01
N LEU A 23 -3.04 5.19 -2.15
CA LEU A 23 -3.18 5.52 -0.74
C LEU A 23 -2.89 7.01 -0.53
N GLY A 24 -3.95 7.79 -0.28
CA GLY A 24 -3.86 9.23 -0.10
C GLY A 24 -3.85 9.68 1.37
N MET A 25 -4.16 10.96 1.58
CA MET A 25 -4.20 11.61 2.90
C MET A 25 -5.00 10.87 3.98
N PRO A 26 -6.16 10.24 3.71
CA PRO A 26 -6.87 9.46 4.74
C PRO A 26 -6.03 8.33 5.34
N PHE A 27 -5.20 7.68 4.52
CA PHE A 27 -4.28 6.64 4.97
C PHE A 27 -3.16 7.25 5.83
N PHE A 28 -2.51 8.33 5.36
CA PHE A 28 -1.41 8.98 6.09
C PHE A 28 -1.84 9.63 7.42
N ARG A 29 -3.12 9.94 7.61
CA ARG A 29 -3.64 10.38 8.91
C ARG A 29 -3.66 9.26 9.96
N LYS A 30 -3.82 8.00 9.52
CA LYS A 30 -3.85 6.84 10.41
C LYS A 30 -2.48 6.19 10.56
N TYR A 31 -1.64 6.33 9.55
CA TYR A 31 -0.35 5.64 9.46
C TYR A 31 0.80 6.62 9.23
N TYR A 32 1.77 6.58 10.13
CA TYR A 32 3.04 7.25 9.94
C TYR A 32 3.83 6.49 8.88
N THR A 33 4.24 7.20 7.83
CA THR A 33 4.86 6.59 6.64
C THR A 33 6.19 7.27 6.36
N ILE A 34 7.28 6.51 6.30
CA ILE A 34 8.59 6.99 5.85
C ILE A 34 8.89 6.39 4.48
N PHE A 35 9.35 7.24 3.58
CA PHE A 35 9.96 6.84 2.31
C PHE A 35 11.47 7.02 2.41
N ARG A 36 12.22 5.92 2.41
CA ARG A 36 13.69 5.95 2.35
C ARG A 36 14.08 5.65 0.91
N LEU A 37 14.63 6.62 0.19
CA LEU A 37 14.88 6.46 -1.24
C LEU A 37 16.18 5.72 -1.56
N GLY A 38 17.15 5.68 -0.64
CA GLY A 38 18.46 5.10 -0.88
C GLY A 38 19.19 5.75 -2.07
N ARG A 39 20.23 5.08 -2.59
CA ARG A 39 20.98 5.53 -3.78
C ARG A 39 20.42 4.96 -5.09
N ASN A 40 19.70 3.84 -5.01
CA ASN A 40 19.14 3.13 -6.16
C ASN A 40 17.79 2.50 -5.80
N HIS A 41 17.10 1.91 -6.78
CA HIS A 41 15.79 1.31 -6.58
C HIS A 41 15.77 0.17 -5.55
N ALA A 42 16.82 -0.65 -5.48
CA ALA A 42 16.93 -1.76 -4.54
C ALA A 42 17.06 -1.33 -3.07
N GLU A 43 17.51 -0.11 -2.83
CA GLU A 43 17.61 0.49 -1.51
C GLU A 43 16.32 1.23 -1.08
N ARG A 44 15.33 1.39 -1.95
CA ARG A 44 14.10 2.14 -1.64
C ARG A 44 13.21 1.40 -0.65
N GLU A 45 13.06 1.90 0.56
CA GLU A 45 12.20 1.31 1.58
C GLU A 45 10.99 2.18 1.87
N LEU A 46 9.87 1.52 2.08
CA LEU A 46 8.70 2.09 2.71
C LEU A 46 8.69 1.57 4.16
N LEU A 47 8.34 2.41 5.12
CA LEU A 47 8.15 1.99 6.51
C LEU A 47 6.81 2.56 6.93
N ILE A 48 5.91 1.71 7.44
CA ILE A 48 4.56 2.11 7.77
C ILE A 48 4.21 1.58 9.16
N SER A 49 3.84 2.47 10.07
CA SER A 49 3.36 2.13 11.40
C SER A 49 2.11 2.93 11.76
N PRO A 50 1.28 2.48 12.72
CA PRO A 50 0.21 3.30 13.25
C PRO A 50 0.74 4.65 13.74
N ALA A 51 0.03 5.73 13.40
CA ALA A 51 0.36 7.07 13.86
C ALA A 51 -0.19 7.32 15.29
N SER A 52 0.62 7.96 16.12
CA SER A 52 0.20 8.57 17.38
C SER A 52 -0.51 9.91 17.17
N SER A 53 -0.99 10.52 18.26
CA SER A 53 -1.64 11.85 18.24
C SER A 53 -0.70 12.99 17.82
N ASN A 54 0.61 12.82 17.97
CA ASN A 54 1.63 13.78 17.54
C ASN A 54 2.25 13.42 16.17
N CYS A 55 1.59 12.58 15.37
CA CYS A 55 2.06 12.15 14.06
C CYS A 55 3.47 11.55 14.08
N THR A 56 3.76 10.71 15.08
CA THR A 56 4.96 9.87 15.14
C THR A 56 4.54 8.40 15.10
N PRO A 57 5.48 7.45 14.92
CA PRO A 57 5.16 6.04 15.17
C PRO A 57 4.58 5.85 16.57
N ALA A 58 3.44 5.15 16.68
CA ALA A 58 2.82 4.87 17.97
C ALA A 58 3.67 3.93 18.83
N GLU A 59 4.38 2.99 18.19
CA GLU A 59 5.29 2.05 18.84
C GLU A 59 6.60 1.92 18.04
N PRO A 60 7.78 1.92 18.69
CA PRO A 60 9.05 1.67 18.03
C PRO A 60 9.07 0.30 17.33
N GLY A 61 9.57 0.24 16.09
CA GLY A 61 9.71 -1.04 15.37
C GLY A 61 8.41 -1.65 14.84
N SER A 62 7.26 -1.00 14.99
CA SER A 62 5.95 -1.50 14.55
C SER A 62 5.69 -1.42 13.03
N SER A 63 6.75 -1.37 12.22
CA SER A 63 6.59 -1.35 10.76
C SER A 63 6.03 -2.69 10.27
N PHE A 64 4.86 -2.68 9.64
CA PHE A 64 4.20 -3.93 9.23
C PHE A 64 4.52 -4.37 7.79
N LEU A 65 5.52 -3.76 7.15
CA LEU A 65 6.01 -4.28 5.87
C LEU A 65 6.84 -5.53 6.11
N ARG A 66 6.62 -6.55 5.27
CA ARG A 66 7.44 -7.77 5.28
C ARG A 66 8.85 -7.43 4.81
N GLU A 67 9.82 -8.12 5.42
CA GLU A 67 11.21 -8.09 4.98
C GLU A 67 11.31 -8.51 3.51
N LYS A 68 12.28 -7.94 2.78
CA LYS A 68 12.43 -7.99 1.31
C LYS A 68 12.12 -9.39 0.73
N GLY A 69 10.90 -9.59 0.25
CA GLY A 69 10.56 -10.64 -0.71
C GLY A 69 10.77 -10.08 -2.10
N TYR A 70 11.82 -10.53 -2.79
CA TYR A 70 12.11 -10.07 -4.14
C TYR A 70 11.34 -10.95 -5.13
N ARG A 71 10.23 -10.44 -5.69
CA ARG A 71 9.60 -11.08 -6.85
C ARG A 71 10.33 -10.61 -8.10
N ARG A 72 10.81 -11.57 -8.87
CA ARG A 72 11.61 -11.34 -10.07
C ARG A 72 10.67 -11.40 -11.27
N ASP A 73 10.12 -10.26 -11.66
CA ASP A 73 9.34 -10.13 -12.88
C ASP A 73 10.21 -9.43 -13.95
N GLU A 74 10.44 -10.12 -15.05
CA GLU A 74 11.09 -9.58 -16.25
C GLU A 74 9.97 -9.04 -17.14
N ASP A 75 10.03 -7.77 -17.52
CA ASP A 75 9.09 -7.23 -18.50
C ASP A 75 9.45 -7.67 -19.94
N GLU A 76 8.56 -7.40 -20.90
CA GLU A 76 8.75 -7.77 -22.31
C GLU A 76 9.94 -7.04 -22.96
N GLU A 77 10.49 -6.01 -22.32
CA GLU A 77 11.65 -5.21 -22.74
C GLU A 77 12.94 -5.53 -21.95
N GLY A 78 12.90 -6.51 -21.03
CA GLY A 78 14.03 -6.93 -20.21
C GLY A 78 14.42 -5.98 -19.07
N GLN A 79 13.64 -4.95 -18.76
CA GLN A 79 13.84 -4.13 -17.55
C GLN A 79 13.36 -4.89 -16.31
N ARG A 80 14.23 -4.90 -15.31
CA ARG A 80 13.95 -5.49 -14.00
C ARG A 80 13.11 -4.53 -13.19
N GLU A 81 11.87 -4.89 -12.92
CA GLU A 81 11.05 -4.17 -11.96
C GLU A 81 11.01 -4.90 -10.62
N GLU A 82 11.52 -4.22 -9.59
CA GLU A 82 11.60 -4.75 -8.23
C GLU A 82 10.34 -4.41 -7.46
N LEU A 83 9.33 -5.27 -7.54
CA LEU A 83 8.14 -5.16 -6.70
C LEU A 83 8.41 -5.63 -5.28
N ARG A 84 7.77 -4.98 -4.31
CA ARG A 84 7.84 -5.35 -2.89
C ARG A 84 6.54 -5.99 -2.42
N ASP A 85 6.68 -7.13 -1.76
CA ASP A 85 5.56 -7.77 -1.06
C ASP A 85 5.23 -6.99 0.23
N ILE A 86 3.97 -6.56 0.34
CA ILE A 86 3.44 -5.86 1.52
C ILE A 86 2.52 -6.82 2.29
N ASN A 87 2.75 -6.97 3.60
CA ASN A 87 1.78 -7.65 4.45
C ASN A 87 0.62 -6.69 4.77
N ALA A 88 -0.43 -6.73 3.95
CA ALA A 88 -1.59 -5.85 4.10
C ALA A 88 -2.52 -6.23 5.26
N SER A 89 -2.30 -7.34 5.99
CA SER A 89 -3.19 -7.76 7.08
C SER A 89 -3.23 -6.76 8.25
N HIS A 90 -2.21 -5.93 8.39
CA HIS A 90 -2.11 -4.88 9.40
C HIS A 90 -2.70 -3.54 8.93
N VAL A 91 -3.11 -3.45 7.66
CA VAL A 91 -3.74 -2.27 7.10
C VAL A 91 -5.24 -2.33 7.35
N LEU A 92 -5.75 -1.33 8.08
CA LEU A 92 -7.16 -1.14 8.31
C LEU A 92 -7.82 -0.68 7.02
N VAL A 93 -8.49 -1.61 6.37
CA VAL A 93 -9.27 -1.35 5.16
C VAL A 93 -10.76 -1.23 5.52
N PRO A 94 -11.47 -0.21 5.02
CA PRO A 94 -12.93 -0.17 5.11
C PRO A 94 -13.53 -1.46 4.54
N ARG A 95 -14.59 -1.99 5.15
CA ARG A 95 -15.21 -3.27 4.69
C ARG A 95 -15.59 -3.26 3.21
N ILE A 96 -15.99 -2.11 2.68
CA ILE A 96 -16.29 -1.93 1.26
C ILE A 96 -15.03 -2.09 0.38
N ALA A 97 -13.90 -1.55 0.81
CA ALA A 97 -12.62 -1.71 0.12
C ALA A 97 -12.11 -3.15 0.23
N HIS A 98 -12.23 -3.79 1.40
CA HIS A 98 -11.88 -5.20 1.59
C HIS A 98 -12.67 -6.11 0.64
N ARG A 99 -13.98 -5.90 0.51
CA ARG A 99 -14.81 -6.68 -0.43
C ARG A 99 -14.37 -6.46 -1.88
N ALA A 100 -14.09 -5.22 -2.29
CA ALA A 100 -13.55 -4.95 -3.62
C ALA A 100 -12.23 -5.70 -3.84
N MET A 101 -11.31 -5.68 -2.87
CA MET A 101 -10.02 -6.38 -2.95
C MET A 101 -10.16 -7.90 -3.10
N THR A 102 -11.13 -8.53 -2.44
CA THR A 102 -11.32 -9.99 -2.51
C THR A 102 -12.16 -10.44 -3.71
N HIS A 103 -13.07 -9.59 -4.22
CA HIS A 103 -13.99 -9.96 -5.29
C HIS A 103 -13.50 -9.61 -6.70
N GLN A 104 -12.51 -8.73 -6.87
CA GLN A 104 -11.96 -8.40 -8.19
C GLN A 104 -11.24 -9.59 -8.88
N TRP A 105 -11.02 -10.69 -8.14
CA TRP A 105 -10.54 -11.98 -8.66
C TRP A 105 -11.63 -12.85 -9.34
N LEU A 106 -12.92 -12.55 -9.13
CA LEU A 106 -14.03 -13.37 -9.63
C LEU A 106 -14.63 -12.87 -10.94
N ASP A 107 -14.26 -11.69 -11.43
CA ASP A 107 -14.75 -11.13 -12.71
C ASP A 107 -13.92 -11.62 -13.92
N HIS A 108 -13.11 -12.67 -13.76
CA HIS A 108 -12.27 -13.29 -14.80
C HIS A 108 -12.56 -14.79 -15.00
N LEU A 109 -13.76 -15.25 -14.62
CA LEU A 109 -14.39 -16.49 -15.09
C LEU A 109 -15.64 -16.14 -15.92
#